data_AF-A0A520HWD8-F1
#
_entry.id   AF-A0A520HWD8-F1
#
_cell.length_a   1.000
_cell.length_b   1.000
_cell.length_c   1.000
_cell.angle_alpha   90.00
_cell.angle_beta   90.00
_cell.angle_gamma   90.00
#
_symmetry.space_group_name_H-M   'P 1'
#
loop_
_entity.id
_entity.type
_entity.pdbx_description
1 polymer ?
#
loop_
_entity_poly.entity_id
_entity_poly.type
_entity_poly.pdbx_seq_one_letter_code
_entity_poly.pdbx_strand_id
1 'polypeptide(L)'
;MLPISDAQAEAARLAFVTSCPGLQRRSDQSGLTRGADWQPACAAAQATGPGGARAFFTQWFEAVQVGDGKAFATGYYEPEIAGSLERRDGYAPVYGRPRDLIDVDLGAFSTSLKGKKIRGRVSGSNFIPYYD
;
A
#
# COMPACT_ATOMS: atom_id res chain seq x y z
N MET A 1 -4.78 -8.86 -27.05
CA MET A 1 -4.38 -9.98 -26.16
C MET A 1 -3.23 -9.48 -25.29
N LEU A 2 -3.27 -9.69 -23.97
CA LEU A 2 -2.22 -9.22 -23.06
C LEU A 2 -0.87 -9.93 -23.34
N PRO A 3 0.25 -9.21 -23.52
CA PRO A 3 1.53 -9.78 -23.93
C PRO A 3 2.31 -10.41 -22.74
N ILE A 4 1.73 -11.39 -22.04
CA ILE A 4 2.18 -11.77 -20.68
C ILE A 4 2.46 -13.26 -20.38
N SER A 5 3.02 -14.13 -21.22
CA SER A 5 3.20 -15.60 -20.96
C SER A 5 2.11 -16.34 -20.12
N ASP A 6 2.23 -17.64 -19.87
CA ASP A 6 1.30 -18.32 -18.93
C ASP A 6 1.82 -18.26 -17.51
N ALA A 7 3.15 -18.38 -17.34
CA ALA A 7 3.82 -18.30 -16.06
C ALA A 7 3.68 -16.90 -15.41
N GLN A 8 3.86 -15.82 -16.17
CA GLN A 8 3.68 -14.46 -15.63
C GLN A 8 2.22 -14.18 -15.29
N ALA A 9 1.26 -14.65 -16.10
CA ALA A 9 -0.16 -14.53 -15.79
C ALA A 9 -0.51 -15.26 -14.48
N GLU A 10 0.02 -16.47 -14.28
CA GLU A 10 -0.19 -17.23 -13.03
C GLU A 10 0.43 -16.52 -11.82
N ALA A 11 1.68 -16.04 -11.94
CA ALA A 11 2.32 -15.26 -10.88
C ALA A 11 1.53 -13.98 -10.53
N ALA A 12 1.02 -13.28 -11.55
CA ALA A 12 0.18 -12.09 -11.37
C ALA A 12 -1.15 -12.43 -10.68
N ARG A 13 -1.78 -13.56 -11.04
CA ARG A 13 -3.01 -14.04 -10.39
C ARG A 13 -2.79 -14.33 -8.91
N LEU A 14 -1.70 -15.02 -8.57
CA LEU A 14 -1.34 -15.30 -7.17
C LEU A 14 -1.07 -14.02 -6.38
N ALA A 15 -0.35 -13.06 -6.96
CA ALA A 15 -0.15 -11.74 -6.35
C ALA A 15 -1.48 -10.98 -6.16
N PHE A 16 -2.40 -11.08 -7.12
CA PHE A 16 -3.73 -10.50 -7.00
C PHE A 16 -4.54 -11.14 -5.87
N VAL A 17 -4.52 -12.47 -5.72
CA VAL A 17 -5.16 -13.19 -4.61
C VAL A 17 -4.63 -12.71 -3.25
N THR A 18 -3.31 -12.56 -3.10
CA THR A 18 -2.69 -12.01 -1.87
C THR A 18 -3.18 -10.59 -1.56
N SER A 19 -3.52 -9.81 -2.57
CA SER A 19 -3.97 -8.42 -2.45
C SER A 19 -5.47 -8.27 -2.11
N CYS A 20 -6.29 -9.29 -2.37
CA CYS A 20 -7.75 -9.26 -2.23
C CYS A 20 -8.27 -8.77 -0.86
N PRO A 21 -7.74 -9.22 0.29
CA PRO A 21 -8.19 -8.71 1.59
C PRO A 21 -7.95 -7.20 1.76
N GLY A 22 -6.89 -6.68 1.13
CA GLY A 22 -6.57 -5.25 1.11
C GLY A 22 -7.54 -4.47 0.23
N LEU A 23 -7.80 -4.96 -0.99
CA LEU A 23 -8.71 -4.33 -1.95
C LEU A 23 -10.14 -4.21 -1.42
N GLN A 24 -10.63 -5.25 -0.74
CA GLN A 24 -12.01 -5.27 -0.23
C GLN A 24 -12.22 -4.41 1.02
N ARG A 25 -11.16 -4.17 1.81
CA ARG A 25 -11.24 -3.42 3.08
C ARG A 25 -10.90 -1.93 2.93
N ARG A 26 -9.99 -1.58 2.01
CA ARG A 26 -9.49 -0.21 1.88
C ARG A 26 -10.47 0.66 1.09
N SER A 27 -10.58 1.93 1.49
CA SER A 27 -11.25 2.94 0.67
C SER A 27 -10.32 3.36 -0.46
N ASP A 28 -10.77 3.16 -1.69
CA ASP A 28 -10.12 3.68 -2.89
C ASP A 28 -10.14 5.22 -2.87
N GLN A 29 -8.96 5.83 -2.96
CA GLN A 29 -8.83 7.30 -2.93
C GLN A 29 -9.11 7.92 -4.30
N SER A 30 -9.12 7.14 -5.38
CA SER A 30 -9.49 7.63 -6.71
C SER A 30 -11.01 7.80 -6.85
N GLY A 31 -11.79 7.12 -6.02
CA GLY A 31 -13.25 7.07 -6.11
C GLY A 31 -13.79 6.23 -7.27
N LEU A 32 -12.93 5.53 -8.02
CA LEU A 32 -13.32 4.72 -9.17
C LEU A 32 -13.94 3.38 -8.75
N THR A 33 -13.55 2.84 -7.60
CA THR A 33 -14.03 1.54 -7.11
C THR A 33 -14.38 1.59 -5.62
N ARG A 34 -15.13 0.60 -5.15
CA ARG A 34 -15.39 0.31 -3.74
C ARG A 34 -14.97 -1.12 -3.45
N GLY A 35 -14.76 -1.43 -2.17
CA GLY A 35 -14.36 -2.78 -1.75
C GLY A 35 -15.28 -3.90 -2.25
N ALA A 36 -16.58 -3.65 -2.35
CA ALA A 36 -17.56 -4.60 -2.88
C ALA A 36 -17.38 -4.89 -4.37
N ASP A 37 -16.91 -3.91 -5.16
CA ASP A 37 -16.72 -4.07 -6.60
C ASP A 37 -15.59 -5.08 -6.90
N TRP A 38 -14.67 -5.29 -5.95
CA TRP A 38 -13.57 -6.27 -6.05
C TRP A 38 -13.96 -7.70 -5.66
N GLN A 39 -15.10 -7.92 -4.98
CA GLN A 39 -15.46 -9.25 -4.47
C GLN A 39 -15.61 -10.31 -5.58
N PRO A 40 -16.30 -10.04 -6.70
CA PRO A 40 -16.48 -11.05 -7.76
C PRO A 40 -15.15 -11.48 -8.40
N ALA A 41 -14.29 -10.52 -8.74
CA ALA A 41 -12.97 -10.79 -9.30
C ALA A 41 -12.08 -11.56 -8.31
N CYS A 42 -12.13 -11.24 -7.01
CA CYS A 42 -11.39 -11.97 -5.99
C CYS A 42 -11.85 -13.42 -5.82
N ALA A 43 -13.17 -13.67 -5.81
CA ALA A 43 -13.71 -15.02 -5.76
C ALA A 43 -13.30 -15.85 -7.00
N ALA A 44 -13.40 -15.25 -8.18
CA ALA A 44 -12.97 -15.88 -9.43
C ALA A 44 -11.46 -16.15 -9.46
N ALA A 45 -10.65 -15.21 -8.96
CA ALA A 45 -9.20 -15.39 -8.88
C ALA A 45 -8.84 -16.62 -8.04
N GLN A 46 -9.51 -16.82 -6.89
CA GLN A 46 -9.29 -17.98 -6.03
C GLN A 46 -9.75 -19.29 -6.67
N ALA A 47 -10.88 -19.28 -7.38
CA ALA A 47 -11.44 -20.45 -8.05
C ALA A 47 -10.71 -20.84 -9.35
N THR A 48 -9.87 -19.96 -9.89
CA THR A 48 -9.13 -20.19 -11.13
C THR A 48 -8.05 -21.26 -10.92
N GLY A 49 -8.18 -22.38 -11.64
CA GLY A 49 -7.19 -23.46 -11.64
C GLY A 49 -5.93 -23.14 -12.46
N PRO A 50 -4.90 -24.01 -12.39
CA PRO A 50 -3.66 -23.84 -13.14
C PRO A 50 -3.90 -23.64 -14.64
N GLY A 51 -3.18 -22.69 -15.25
CA GLY A 51 -3.33 -22.35 -16.67
C GLY A 51 -4.52 -21.44 -17.00
N GLY A 52 -5.44 -21.20 -16.06
CA GLY A 52 -6.60 -20.34 -16.27
C GLY A 52 -6.34 -18.83 -16.13
N ALA A 53 -5.15 -18.42 -15.68
CA ALA A 53 -4.87 -17.03 -15.28
C ALA A 53 -5.05 -16.00 -16.41
N ARG A 54 -4.69 -16.33 -17.66
CA ARG A 54 -4.93 -15.42 -18.80
C ARG A 54 -6.40 -15.18 -19.06
N ALA A 55 -7.20 -16.25 -19.00
CA ALA A 55 -8.64 -16.17 -19.18
C ALA A 55 -9.28 -15.36 -18.05
N PHE A 56 -8.81 -15.55 -16.82
CA PHE A 56 -9.21 -14.75 -15.66
C PHE A 56 -9.00 -13.24 -15.91
N PHE A 57 -7.79 -12.80 -16.29
CA PHE A 57 -7.55 -11.37 -16.53
C PHE A 57 -8.35 -10.82 -17.70
N THR A 58 -8.57 -11.61 -18.75
CA THR A 58 -9.36 -11.17 -19.92
C THR A 58 -10.85 -11.08 -19.62
N GLN A 59 -11.36 -11.92 -18.70
CA GLN A 59 -12.78 -11.95 -18.33
C GLN A 59 -13.13 -10.89 -17.28
N TRP A 60 -12.25 -10.66 -16.30
CA TRP A 60 -12.57 -9.87 -15.11
C TRP A 60 -12.01 -8.45 -15.12
N PHE A 61 -11.16 -8.12 -16.09
CA PHE A 61 -10.52 -6.80 -16.17
C PHE A 61 -10.60 -6.24 -17.59
N GLU A 62 -10.68 -4.92 -17.66
CA GLU A 62 -10.51 -4.16 -18.89
C GLU A 62 -9.21 -3.35 -18.81
N ALA A 63 -8.45 -3.36 -19.90
CA ALA A 63 -7.23 -2.57 -19.98
C ALA A 63 -7.58 -1.12 -20.32
N VAL A 64 -7.16 -0.18 -19.48
CA VAL A 64 -7.31 1.26 -19.72
C VAL A 64 -5.94 1.91 -19.91
N GLN A 65 -5.84 2.83 -20.86
CA GLN A 65 -4.66 3.68 -21.02
C GLN A 65 -4.77 4.90 -20.10
N VAL A 66 -3.71 5.17 -19.33
CA VAL A 66 -3.61 6.37 -18.49
C VAL A 66 -2.89 7.47 -19.28
N GLY A 67 -3.51 8.65 -19.40
CA GLY A 67 -2.93 9.79 -20.12
C GLY A 67 -2.61 9.49 -21.58
N ASP A 68 -1.45 9.95 -22.06
CA ASP A 68 -0.95 9.69 -23.41
C ASP A 68 -0.18 8.36 -23.55
N GLY A 69 -0.20 7.53 -22.49
CA GLY A 69 0.49 6.24 -22.45
C GLY A 69 1.99 6.33 -22.16
N LYS A 70 2.56 7.53 -21.99
CA LYS A 70 3.95 7.68 -21.56
C LYS A 70 4.05 7.51 -20.04
N ALA A 71 5.04 6.74 -19.60
CA ALA A 71 5.30 6.51 -18.20
C ALA A 71 6.80 6.58 -17.92
N PHE A 72 7.15 6.96 -16.69
CA PHE A 72 8.51 6.86 -16.16
C PHE A 72 8.53 5.81 -15.07
N ALA A 73 9.24 4.71 -15.30
CA ALA A 73 9.33 3.59 -14.37
C ALA A 73 10.60 3.67 -13.54
N THR A 74 10.46 3.59 -12.22
CA THR A 74 11.56 3.48 -11.25
C THR A 74 11.45 2.17 -10.46
N GLY A 75 12.53 1.78 -9.78
CA GLY A 75 12.53 0.61 -8.89
C GLY A 75 12.77 0.99 -7.44
N TYR A 76 12.20 0.22 -6.52
CA TYR A 76 12.60 0.18 -5.12
C TYR A 76 12.90 -1.28 -4.74
N TYR A 77 13.66 -1.50 -3.69
CA TYR A 77 13.97 -2.83 -3.17
C TYR A 77 13.97 -2.82 -1.65
N GLU A 78 13.92 -4.00 -1.04
CA GLU A 78 14.12 -4.18 0.40
C GLU A 78 15.61 -4.45 0.65
N PRO A 79 16.35 -3.53 1.30
CA PRO A 79 17.78 -3.73 1.53
C PRO A 79 18.02 -4.76 2.63
N GLU A 80 19.05 -5.58 2.46
CA GLU A 80 19.55 -6.47 3.50
C GLU A 80 20.70 -5.77 4.25
N ILE A 81 20.55 -5.62 5.56
CA ILE A 81 21.50 -4.93 6.44
C ILE A 81 21.83 -5.83 7.62
N ALA A 82 23.13 -6.07 7.86
CA ALA A 82 23.56 -6.85 9.01
C ALA A 82 23.15 -6.16 10.33
N GLY A 83 22.46 -6.89 11.19
CA GLY A 83 21.93 -6.37 12.46
C GLY A 83 22.46 -7.09 13.69
N SER A 84 22.21 -6.52 14.86
CA SER A 84 22.44 -7.15 16.16
C SER A 84 21.26 -6.92 17.09
N LEU A 85 20.88 -7.94 17.87
CA LEU A 85 19.87 -7.82 18.92
C LEU A 85 20.41 -7.13 20.17
N GLU A 86 21.74 -7.05 20.32
CA GLU A 86 22.43 -6.40 21.43
C GLU A 86 23.19 -5.17 20.92
N ARG A 87 23.39 -4.18 21.80
CA ARG A 87 24.18 -3.00 21.48
C ARG A 87 25.65 -3.39 21.25
N ARG A 88 26.22 -2.92 20.14
CA ARG A 88 27.63 -3.14 19.78
C ARG A 88 28.23 -1.89 19.15
N ASP A 89 29.53 -1.71 19.32
CA ASP A 89 30.26 -0.63 18.66
C ASP A 89 30.18 -0.77 17.14
N GLY A 90 29.95 0.35 16.43
CA GLY A 90 29.76 0.38 14.98
C GLY A 90 28.33 0.07 14.49
N TYR A 91 27.38 -0.22 15.38
CA TYR A 91 25.96 -0.44 15.03
C TYR A 91 25.09 0.74 15.48
N ALA A 92 24.05 1.06 14.72
CA ALA A 92 23.05 2.07 15.07
C ALA A 92 21.70 1.41 15.43
N PRO A 93 20.94 1.95 16.39
CA PRO A 93 19.64 1.41 16.77
C PRO A 93 18.58 1.66 15.70
N VAL A 94 17.68 0.70 15.51
CA VAL A 94 16.45 0.87 14.74
C VAL A 94 15.31 1.20 15.70
N TYR A 95 14.84 2.45 15.65
CA TYR A 95 13.79 2.91 16.57
C TYR A 95 12.41 2.42 16.14
N GLY A 96 11.69 1.82 17.08
CA GLY A 96 10.24 1.70 16.98
C GLY A 96 9.56 3.07 17.08
N ARG A 97 8.26 3.13 16.78
CA ARG A 97 7.48 4.38 16.96
C ARG A 97 7.53 4.81 18.44
N PRO A 98 8.07 6.00 18.77
CA PRO A 98 8.10 6.47 20.14
C PRO A 98 6.70 6.67 20.73
N ARG A 99 6.54 6.40 22.03
CA ARG A 99 5.23 6.53 22.72
C ARG A 99 4.76 7.97 22.85
N ASP A 100 5.68 8.93 22.81
CA ASP A 100 5.41 10.36 22.87
C ASP A 100 5.24 11.01 21.48
N LEU A 101 5.36 10.22 20.39
CA LEU A 101 5.11 10.70 19.03
C LEU A 101 3.61 10.73 18.72
N ILE A 102 3.06 11.93 18.74
CA ILE A 102 1.63 12.17 18.55
C ILE A 102 1.39 12.74 17.15
N ASP A 103 0.49 12.11 16.41
CA ASP A 103 -0.10 12.68 15.19
C ASP A 103 -1.40 13.39 15.59
N VAL A 104 -1.51 14.69 15.31
CA VAL A 104 -2.70 15.50 15.61
C VAL A 104 -3.44 15.79 14.32
N ASP A 105 -4.72 15.40 14.26
CA ASP A 105 -5.65 15.84 13.23
C ASP A 105 -6.20 17.22 13.59
N LEU A 106 -5.76 18.25 12.85
CA LEU A 106 -6.17 19.62 13.13
C LEU A 106 -7.64 19.88 12.76
N GLY A 107 -8.24 19.02 11.93
CA GLY A 107 -9.66 19.08 11.61
C GLY A 107 -10.56 18.85 12.81
N ALA A 108 -10.07 18.19 13.86
CA ALA A 108 -10.80 18.01 15.12
C ALA A 108 -10.92 19.31 15.93
N PHE A 109 -10.06 20.30 15.68
CA PHE A 109 -10.03 21.58 16.39
C PHE A 109 -10.72 22.71 15.61
N SER A 110 -10.61 22.68 14.27
CA SER A 110 -11.23 23.68 13.41
C SER A 110 -11.58 23.11 12.04
N THR A 111 -12.78 23.44 11.55
CA THR A 111 -13.23 23.09 10.20
C THR A 111 -12.32 23.67 9.11
N SER A 112 -11.72 24.84 9.35
CA SER A 112 -10.77 25.48 8.41
C SER A 112 -9.45 24.72 8.27
N LEU A 113 -9.16 23.78 9.18
CA LEU A 113 -7.94 22.96 9.18
C LEU A 113 -8.21 21.50 8.79
N LYS A 114 -9.42 21.18 8.31
CA LYS A 114 -9.78 19.83 7.89
C LYS A 114 -8.80 19.30 6.83
N GLY A 115 -8.29 18.09 7.08
CA GLY A 115 -7.30 17.44 6.21
C GLY A 115 -5.84 17.80 6.52
N LYS A 116 -5.58 18.76 7.42
CA LYS A 116 -4.21 19.07 7.88
C LYS A 116 -3.85 18.26 9.11
N LYS A 117 -2.62 17.77 9.16
CA LYS A 117 -2.06 17.04 10.30
C LYS A 117 -0.71 17.61 10.69
N ILE A 118 -0.41 17.58 11.99
CA ILE A 118 0.93 17.88 12.52
C ILE A 118 1.41 16.70 13.35
N ARG A 119 2.72 16.60 13.53
CA ARG A 119 3.38 15.56 14.32
C ARG A 119 4.29 16.23 15.35
N GLY A 120 4.22 15.76 16.59
CA GLY A 120 4.91 16.40 17.69
C GLY A 120 4.89 15.58 18.97
N ARG A 121 5.28 16.24 20.06
CA ARG A 121 5.27 15.70 21.43
C ARG A 121 4.83 16.76 22.43
N VAL A 122 4.38 16.31 23.59
CA VAL A 122 4.04 17.20 24.71
C VAL A 122 5.32 17.54 25.47
N SER A 123 5.53 18.83 25.72
CA SER A 123 6.59 19.35 26.57
C SER A 123 6.00 20.38 27.54
N GLY A 124 5.90 20.00 28.82
CA GLY A 124 5.13 20.77 29.80
C GLY A 124 3.66 20.90 29.37
N SER A 125 3.19 22.13 29.20
CA SER A 125 1.84 22.44 28.71
C SER A 125 1.76 22.67 27.20
N ASN A 126 2.87 22.55 26.47
CA ASN A 126 2.93 22.86 25.04
C ASN A 126 3.00 21.60 24.18
N PHE A 127 2.42 21.68 22.98
CA PHE A 127 2.66 20.72 21.91
C PHE A 127 3.72 21.28 20.96
N ILE A 128 4.85 20.61 20.85
CA ILE A 128 6.01 21.05 20.05
C ILE A 128 6.31 20.05 18.93
N PRO A 129 6.96 20.48 17.83
CA PRO A 129 7.44 19.56 16.79
C PRO A 129 8.26 18.40 17.38
N TYR A 130 8.21 17.25 16.70
CA TYR A 130 9.05 16.12 17.10
C TYR A 130 10.50 16.38 16.67
N TYR A 131 11.43 15.61 17.23
CA TYR A 131 12.83 15.68 16.80
C TYR A 131 12.97 15.40 15.30
N ASP A 132 13.96 16.06 14.68
CA ASP A 132 14.39 15.82 13.29
C ASP A 132 15.24 14.54 13.17
#